data_AF-F1CEZ6-F1
#
_entry.id   AF-F1CEZ6-F1
#
_cell.length_a   1.000
_cell.length_b   1.000
_cell.length_c   1.000
_cell.angle_alpha   90.00
_cell.angle_beta   90.00
_cell.angle_gamma   90.00
#
_symmetry.space_group_name_H-M   'P 1'
#
loop_
_entity.id
_entity.type
_entity.pdbx_description
1 polymer ?
#
loop_
_entity_poly.entity_id
_entity_poly.type
_entity_poly.pdbx_seq_one_letter_code
_entity_poly.pdbx_strand_id
1 'polypeptide(L)'
;VVTKGLGFNWGAAGVSTGLFTGVYLADIIDHCRPKNPLLTAYPSYETVVPGRARHVIFEGADELPKGKYGTSQRLNWAMDRQKGMLIAWAINGEDLSPDHGYPLRLVVPGQIGGRMVKWLQRIEISDRESQHHLHFFDNKLLPTVVSADQARNEDKWWYDPKYIINDLNVNAAICSPDHNQIVTLQSNSSQRLPIEGYAYTGGGRRITRVEVTLDDGKTWRLADITYPEDLYRLYPVQNHPFFGTLDLSMTEMSFCWCFWRLDLDIMSDLVGPDVRVIAVRAMDEALQTMPRDMYWSPTSMMNSWWFRVAVHKDEKGESVRFEHPAPVAGDAGGWMQRMKDAGADPRFPNFGGESPYSASAPNTATSQPDASNAKEDILKEMLDESKTSVAITPEELAQHADPEGPEPWFVVHGHVYDGTKFLEGHPGGEQSIRIAAGEDATE
;
A
#
# COMPACT_ATOMS: atom_id res chain seq x y z
N VAL A 1 15.42 10.67 -7.68
CA VAL A 1 14.72 9.56 -8.34
C VAL A 1 14.00 8.77 -7.25
N VAL A 2 12.68 8.58 -7.35
CA VAL A 2 11.99 7.57 -6.52
C VAL A 2 12.59 6.22 -6.89
N THR A 3 13.36 5.64 -5.98
CA THR A 3 14.08 4.38 -6.22
C THR A 3 13.07 3.24 -6.31
N LYS A 4 13.18 2.42 -7.35
CA LYS A 4 12.37 1.20 -7.50
C LYS A 4 12.62 0.30 -6.29
N GLY A 5 11.55 -0.02 -5.55
CA GLY A 5 11.59 -0.93 -4.41
C GLY A 5 11.43 -2.39 -4.84
N LEU A 6 11.21 -3.25 -3.85
CA LEU A 6 10.97 -4.69 -4.02
C LEU A 6 9.49 -5.04 -4.23
N GLY A 7 8.58 -4.12 -3.88
CA GLY A 7 7.13 -4.36 -3.91
C GLY A 7 6.48 -4.06 -5.26
N PHE A 8 5.29 -4.62 -5.46
CA PHE A 8 4.40 -4.32 -6.59
C PHE A 8 3.78 -2.91 -6.46
N ASN A 9 3.36 -2.33 -7.58
CA ASN A 9 2.77 -1.00 -7.63
C ASN A 9 1.32 -1.03 -7.13
N TRP A 10 1.05 -0.33 -6.02
CA TRP A 10 -0.29 -0.06 -5.52
C TRP A 10 -0.65 1.40 -5.72
N GLY A 11 -1.90 1.65 -6.11
CA GLY A 11 -2.49 2.98 -6.05
C GLY A 11 -2.97 3.29 -4.63
N ALA A 12 -3.79 4.34 -4.49
CA ALA A 12 -4.42 4.64 -3.21
C ALA A 12 -5.47 3.58 -2.80
N ALA A 13 -6.03 2.84 -3.75
CA ALA A 13 -7.15 1.91 -3.54
C ALA A 13 -6.76 0.53 -2.97
N GLY A 14 -5.57 0.37 -2.38
CA GLY A 14 -5.14 -0.85 -1.68
C GLY A 14 -5.84 -1.08 -0.32
N VAL A 15 -7.11 -0.69 -0.21
CA VAL A 15 -7.92 -0.72 1.01
C VAL A 15 -9.38 -1.02 0.65
N SER A 16 -10.06 -1.79 1.49
CA SER A 16 -11.49 -2.08 1.38
C SER A 16 -12.07 -2.35 2.77
N THR A 17 -13.37 -2.09 2.95
CA THR A 17 -14.10 -2.35 4.21
C THR A 17 -15.29 -3.25 3.91
N GLY A 18 -15.53 -4.25 4.76
CA GLY A 18 -16.66 -5.16 4.65
C GLY A 18 -17.09 -5.71 6.01
N LEU A 19 -18.33 -6.20 6.09
CA LEU A 19 -18.89 -6.83 7.28
C LEU A 19 -18.51 -8.31 7.31
N PHE A 20 -17.57 -8.69 8.17
CA PHE A 20 -17.17 -10.09 8.33
C PHE A 20 -18.06 -10.81 9.35
N THR A 21 -18.49 -12.02 9.00
CA THR A 21 -19.22 -12.92 9.90
C THR A 21 -18.30 -14.06 10.33
N GLY A 22 -18.19 -14.27 11.64
CA GLY A 22 -17.23 -15.19 12.24
C GLY A 22 -17.44 -15.40 13.73
N VAL A 23 -16.51 -16.12 14.36
CA VAL A 23 -16.38 -16.19 15.82
C VAL A 23 -15.15 -15.40 16.28
N TYR A 24 -15.19 -14.85 17.49
CA TYR A 24 -14.03 -14.19 18.05
C TYR A 24 -12.90 -15.18 18.27
N LEU A 25 -11.70 -14.81 17.85
CA LEU A 25 -10.48 -15.57 18.11
C LEU A 25 -10.26 -15.75 19.62
N ALA A 26 -10.60 -14.74 20.41
CA ALA A 26 -10.53 -14.79 21.87
C ALA A 26 -11.35 -15.94 22.45
N ASP A 27 -12.55 -16.20 21.91
CA ASP A 27 -13.43 -17.27 22.38
C ASP A 27 -12.85 -18.66 22.05
N ILE A 28 -12.22 -18.81 20.87
CA ILE A 28 -11.49 -20.04 20.49
C ILE A 28 -10.32 -20.27 21.45
N ILE A 29 -9.54 -19.24 21.74
CA ILE A 29 -8.37 -19.37 22.62
C ILE A 29 -8.81 -19.68 24.05
N ASP A 30 -9.86 -19.04 24.57
CA ASP A 30 -10.42 -19.34 25.89
C ASP A 30 -10.88 -20.80 25.98
N HIS A 31 -11.54 -21.31 24.93
CA HIS A 31 -11.92 -22.72 24.83
C HIS A 31 -10.70 -23.66 24.89
N CYS A 32 -9.61 -23.33 24.19
CA CYS A 32 -8.40 -24.16 24.13
C CYS A 32 -7.54 -24.13 25.41
N ARG A 33 -7.66 -23.09 26.24
CA ARG A 33 -6.92 -22.90 27.51
C ARG A 33 -5.39 -23.04 27.39
N PRO A 34 -4.70 -22.07 26.76
CA PRO A 34 -3.23 -22.07 26.64
C PRO A 34 -2.52 -22.32 27.96
N LYS A 35 -1.51 -23.19 27.95
CA LYS A 35 -0.70 -23.48 29.13
C LYS A 35 0.36 -22.39 29.32
N ASN A 36 0.57 -22.00 30.58
CA ASN A 36 1.63 -21.08 31.01
C ASN A 36 1.74 -19.78 30.19
N PRO A 37 0.65 -19.03 29.98
CA PRO A 37 0.72 -17.81 29.18
C PRO A 37 1.67 -16.79 29.82
N LEU A 38 2.34 -16.02 28.98
CA LEU A 38 3.12 -14.86 29.39
C LEU A 38 2.57 -13.64 28.66
N LEU A 39 1.55 -13.06 29.28
CA LEU A 39 0.75 -11.98 28.72
C LEU A 39 1.42 -10.60 28.80
N THR A 40 2.58 -10.51 29.48
CA THR A 40 3.30 -9.26 29.66
C THR A 40 4.15 -8.92 28.43
N ALA A 41 4.04 -7.69 27.95
CA ALA A 41 4.91 -7.16 26.89
C ALA A 41 6.34 -6.81 27.36
N TYR A 42 6.64 -6.97 28.66
CA TYR A 42 7.91 -6.56 29.28
C TYR A 42 8.48 -7.63 30.23
N PRO A 43 9.81 -7.80 30.30
CA PRO A 43 10.84 -7.09 29.55
C PRO A 43 11.15 -7.75 28.19
N SER A 44 11.17 -6.93 27.13
CA SER A 44 11.66 -7.19 25.77
C SER A 44 10.93 -8.24 24.91
N TYR A 45 10.46 -7.80 23.73
CA TYR A 45 10.02 -8.65 22.61
C TYR A 45 11.08 -9.67 22.16
N GLU A 46 12.36 -9.41 22.44
CA GLU A 46 13.49 -10.22 21.97
C GLU A 46 13.82 -11.36 22.95
N THR A 47 13.31 -11.33 24.18
CA THR A 47 13.63 -12.36 25.17
C THR A 47 12.64 -13.52 25.07
N VAL A 48 13.05 -14.56 24.34
CA VAL A 48 12.36 -15.86 24.33
C VAL A 48 12.35 -16.40 25.75
N VAL A 49 11.17 -16.74 26.26
CA VAL A 49 11.03 -17.48 27.53
C VAL A 49 10.42 -18.84 27.19
N PRO A 50 11.27 -19.88 27.01
CA PRO A 50 10.82 -21.18 26.54
C PRO A 50 9.67 -21.76 27.35
N GLY A 51 8.70 -22.37 26.67
CA GLY A 51 7.56 -23.03 27.29
C GLY A 51 6.51 -22.09 27.87
N ARG A 52 6.62 -20.78 27.62
CA ARG A 52 5.61 -19.78 27.99
C ARG A 52 4.94 -19.24 26.73
N ALA A 53 3.67 -19.58 26.54
CA ALA A 53 2.91 -19.14 25.37
C ALA A 53 2.81 -17.60 25.29
N ARG A 54 3.13 -17.04 24.11
CA ARG A 54 3.17 -15.59 23.83
C ARG A 54 2.67 -15.20 22.45
N HIS A 55 2.61 -16.13 21.52
CA HIS A 55 2.17 -15.91 20.15
C HIS A 55 1.07 -16.91 19.77
N VAL A 56 0.27 -16.50 18.79
CA VAL A 56 -0.67 -17.36 18.07
C VAL A 56 -0.24 -17.34 16.61
N ILE A 57 0.26 -18.46 16.12
CA ILE A 57 0.70 -18.65 14.73
C ILE A 57 -0.51 -19.10 13.90
N PHE A 58 -0.61 -18.55 12.70
CA PHE A 58 -1.63 -18.87 11.71
C PHE A 58 -0.95 -19.27 10.42
N GLU A 59 -1.40 -20.37 9.82
CA GLU A 59 -0.88 -20.92 8.56
C GLU A 59 -2.05 -21.15 7.60
N GLY A 60 -1.90 -20.68 6.37
CA GLY A 60 -2.83 -20.89 5.26
C GLY A 60 -2.64 -22.26 4.59
N ALA A 61 -3.57 -22.63 3.73
CA ALA A 61 -3.51 -23.87 2.94
C ALA A 61 -2.82 -23.67 1.57
N ASP A 62 -2.38 -22.46 1.25
CA ASP A 62 -1.71 -22.11 0.02
C ASP A 62 -0.29 -22.66 -0.03
N GLU A 63 0.16 -23.05 -1.23
CA GLU A 63 1.52 -23.53 -1.48
C GLU A 63 2.27 -22.46 -2.27
N LEU A 64 3.28 -21.85 -1.65
CA LEU A 64 4.14 -20.83 -2.27
C LEU A 64 5.57 -21.38 -2.44
N PRO A 65 6.43 -20.77 -3.28
CA PRO A 65 7.76 -21.31 -3.58
C PRO A 65 8.67 -21.55 -2.37
N LYS A 66 8.44 -20.85 -1.25
CA LYS A 66 9.22 -20.97 -0.01
C LYS A 66 8.39 -21.49 1.18
N GLY A 67 7.39 -22.31 0.86
CA GLY A 67 6.45 -22.87 1.83
C GLY A 67 5.21 -22.00 2.00
N LYS A 68 4.26 -22.50 2.78
CA LYS A 68 2.93 -21.90 2.98
C LYS A 68 2.99 -20.49 3.54
N TYR A 69 1.94 -19.70 3.26
CA TYR A 69 1.80 -18.42 3.94
C TYR A 69 1.51 -18.63 5.43
N GLY A 70 2.25 -17.92 6.27
CA GLY A 70 1.99 -17.94 7.70
C GLY A 70 2.60 -16.75 8.43
N THR A 71 1.95 -16.36 9.52
CA THR A 71 2.36 -15.24 10.38
C THR A 71 1.85 -15.46 11.80
N SER A 72 2.07 -14.51 12.70
CA SER A 72 1.59 -14.64 14.08
C SER A 72 1.01 -13.35 14.65
N GLN A 73 0.11 -13.50 15.62
CA GLN A 73 -0.35 -12.44 16.51
C GLN A 73 0.23 -12.63 17.90
N ARG A 74 0.27 -11.54 18.69
CA ARG A 74 0.57 -11.61 20.12
C ARG A 74 -0.59 -12.28 20.84
N LEU A 75 -0.30 -13.25 21.71
CA LEU A 75 -1.31 -14.00 22.46
C LEU A 75 -2.21 -13.07 23.29
N ASN A 76 -1.62 -12.08 23.97
CA ASN A 76 -2.40 -11.13 24.76
C ASN A 76 -3.42 -10.33 23.91
N TRP A 77 -3.06 -9.99 22.66
CA TRP A 77 -3.98 -9.30 21.76
C TRP A 77 -5.03 -10.25 21.18
N ALA A 78 -4.64 -11.48 20.87
CA ALA A 78 -5.55 -12.51 20.36
C ALA A 78 -6.61 -12.93 21.41
N MET A 79 -6.28 -12.85 22.70
CA MET A 79 -7.19 -13.09 23.83
C MET A 79 -8.08 -11.89 24.16
N ASP A 80 -7.75 -10.70 23.67
CA ASP A 80 -8.52 -9.48 23.94
C ASP A 80 -9.66 -9.35 22.93
N ARG A 81 -10.88 -9.65 23.37
CA ARG A 81 -12.09 -9.54 22.55
C ARG A 81 -12.31 -8.12 22.02
N GLN A 82 -11.84 -7.08 22.72
CA GLN A 82 -11.95 -5.70 22.25
C GLN A 82 -11.15 -5.45 20.97
N LYS A 83 -10.09 -6.23 20.71
CA LYS A 83 -9.31 -6.14 19.46
C LYS A 83 -10.08 -6.62 18.22
N GLY A 84 -11.27 -7.22 18.40
CA GLY A 84 -12.17 -7.55 17.30
C GLY A 84 -11.64 -8.62 16.33
N MET A 85 -10.64 -9.41 16.72
CA MET A 85 -10.08 -10.46 15.85
C MET A 85 -11.09 -11.58 15.63
N LEU A 86 -11.35 -11.94 14.38
CA LEU A 86 -12.33 -12.97 14.00
C LEU A 86 -11.68 -14.10 13.21
N ILE A 87 -12.18 -15.31 13.43
CA ILE A 87 -12.11 -16.39 12.44
C ILE A 87 -13.42 -16.35 11.65
N ALA A 88 -13.34 -15.90 10.40
CA ALA A 88 -14.48 -15.55 9.57
C ALA A 88 -14.66 -16.53 8.40
N TRP A 89 -15.92 -16.80 8.05
CA TRP A 89 -16.32 -17.64 6.91
C TRP A 89 -17.18 -16.89 5.87
N ALA A 90 -17.59 -15.65 6.18
CA ALA A 90 -18.42 -14.85 5.30
C ALA A 90 -18.05 -13.36 5.36
N ILE A 91 -18.33 -12.64 4.27
CA ILE A 91 -18.19 -11.19 4.13
C ILE A 91 -19.42 -10.62 3.43
N ASN A 92 -19.97 -9.52 3.94
CA ASN A 92 -21.15 -8.84 3.40
C ASN A 92 -22.39 -9.74 3.24
N GLY A 93 -22.50 -10.78 4.07
CA GLY A 93 -23.65 -11.69 4.12
C GLY A 93 -23.54 -12.88 3.16
N GLU A 94 -22.45 -12.97 2.40
CA GLU A 94 -22.14 -14.08 1.52
C GLU A 94 -20.93 -14.87 2.03
N ASP A 95 -20.82 -16.13 1.64
CA ASP A 95 -19.62 -16.92 1.89
C ASP A 95 -18.39 -16.21 1.30
N LEU A 96 -17.22 -16.39 1.91
CA LEU A 96 -15.98 -15.88 1.34
C LEU A 96 -15.81 -16.40 -0.10
N SER A 97 -15.32 -15.54 -1.00
CA SER A 97 -14.84 -16.02 -2.30
C SER A 97 -13.46 -16.71 -2.14
N PRO A 98 -13.01 -17.50 -3.14
CA PRO A 98 -11.66 -18.06 -3.14
C PRO A 98 -10.57 -17.00 -2.87
N ASP A 99 -10.64 -15.84 -3.54
CA ASP A 99 -9.67 -14.75 -3.34
C ASP A 99 -9.70 -14.15 -1.95
N HIS A 100 -10.85 -14.23 -1.27
CA HIS A 100 -11.05 -13.72 0.08
C HIS A 100 -10.76 -14.78 1.16
N GLY A 101 -10.39 -16.01 0.78
CA GLY A 101 -9.92 -17.03 1.71
C GLY A 101 -10.94 -18.10 2.06
N TYR A 102 -11.91 -18.40 1.19
CA TYR A 102 -12.84 -19.52 1.39
C TYR A 102 -12.13 -20.83 1.77
N PRO A 103 -12.65 -21.62 2.74
CA PRO A 103 -13.87 -21.38 3.51
C PRO A 103 -13.66 -20.55 4.78
N LEU A 104 -12.41 -20.26 5.17
CA LEU A 104 -12.11 -19.69 6.46
C LEU A 104 -10.88 -18.79 6.41
N ARG A 105 -10.95 -17.63 7.04
CA ARG A 105 -9.81 -16.72 7.18
C ARG A 105 -9.71 -16.13 8.58
N LEU A 106 -8.51 -15.66 8.92
CA LEU A 106 -8.31 -14.71 10.01
C LEU A 106 -8.62 -13.28 9.53
N VAL A 107 -9.29 -12.51 10.37
CA VAL A 107 -9.52 -11.05 10.21
C VAL A 107 -8.98 -10.35 11.45
N VAL A 108 -8.13 -9.34 11.24
CA VAL A 108 -7.43 -8.62 12.32
C VAL A 108 -7.64 -7.11 12.15
N PRO A 109 -8.71 -6.53 12.71
CA PRO A 109 -8.99 -5.10 12.57
C PRO A 109 -7.83 -4.21 13.01
N GLY A 110 -7.63 -3.10 12.29
CA GLY A 110 -6.60 -2.10 12.61
C GLY A 110 -5.16 -2.53 12.29
N GLN A 111 -4.93 -3.72 11.73
CA GLN A 111 -3.63 -4.18 11.25
C GLN A 111 -3.60 -4.33 9.72
N ILE A 112 -2.39 -4.44 9.16
CA ILE A 112 -2.21 -4.70 7.72
C ILE A 112 -2.85 -6.03 7.27
N GLY A 113 -3.27 -6.09 6.00
CA GLY A 113 -3.83 -7.30 5.39
C GLY A 113 -2.90 -8.51 5.45
N GLY A 114 -1.57 -8.32 5.45
CA GLY A 114 -0.55 -9.36 5.64
C GLY A 114 -0.51 -9.98 7.06
N ARG A 115 -1.50 -9.68 7.92
CA ARG A 115 -1.76 -10.37 9.18
C ARG A 115 -3.08 -11.13 9.19
N MET A 116 -3.85 -11.05 8.11
CA MET A 116 -5.18 -11.63 7.95
C MET A 116 -5.12 -12.88 7.06
N VAL A 117 -4.52 -13.95 7.58
CA VAL A 117 -4.26 -15.22 6.86
C VAL A 117 -5.53 -15.76 6.20
N LYS A 118 -5.46 -15.96 4.88
CA LYS A 118 -6.51 -16.57 4.07
C LYS A 118 -6.36 -18.09 4.03
N TRP A 119 -7.42 -18.81 3.66
CA TRP A 119 -7.42 -20.27 3.53
C TRP A 119 -6.89 -20.95 4.79
N LEU A 120 -7.34 -20.50 5.96
CA LEU A 120 -6.76 -20.82 7.25
C LEU A 120 -6.82 -22.34 7.52
N GLN A 121 -5.66 -22.95 7.72
CA GLN A 121 -5.53 -24.40 7.92
C GLN A 121 -5.10 -24.76 9.35
N ARG A 122 -4.24 -23.95 9.98
CA ARG A 122 -3.70 -24.24 11.32
C ARG A 122 -3.61 -22.98 12.17
N ILE A 123 -3.99 -23.14 13.44
CA ILE A 123 -3.79 -22.18 14.53
C ILE A 123 -2.93 -22.85 15.60
N GLU A 124 -1.81 -22.23 15.97
CA GLU A 124 -0.87 -22.79 16.93
C GLU A 124 -0.52 -21.78 18.01
N ILE A 125 -0.55 -22.22 19.28
CA ILE A 125 -0.05 -21.43 20.40
C ILE A 125 1.45 -21.69 20.55
N SER A 126 2.25 -20.63 20.54
CA SER A 126 3.71 -20.73 20.57
C SER A 126 4.35 -19.74 21.56
N ASP A 127 5.55 -20.06 22.04
CA ASP A 127 6.41 -19.17 22.82
C ASP A 127 7.26 -18.23 21.94
N ARG A 128 7.19 -18.41 20.62
CA ARG A 128 7.92 -17.65 19.58
C ARG A 128 6.97 -17.17 18.49
N GLU A 129 7.38 -16.12 17.78
CA GLU A 129 6.68 -15.69 16.57
C GLU A 129 6.75 -16.74 15.46
N SER A 130 5.93 -16.55 14.42
CA SER A 130 5.90 -17.45 13.26
C SER A 130 7.29 -17.62 12.66
N GLN A 131 7.62 -18.85 12.29
CA GLN A 131 8.88 -19.17 11.60
C GLN A 131 8.70 -19.32 10.08
N HIS A 132 7.53 -18.94 9.55
CA HIS A 132 7.25 -18.97 8.11
C HIS A 132 8.08 -17.91 7.37
N HIS A 133 8.49 -18.22 6.13
CA HIS A 133 9.37 -17.36 5.35
C HIS A 133 8.82 -15.93 5.20
N LEU A 134 7.55 -15.79 4.80
CA LEU A 134 6.91 -14.49 4.58
C LEU A 134 6.57 -13.72 5.87
N HIS A 135 6.72 -14.33 7.04
CA HIS A 135 6.69 -13.57 8.29
C HIS A 135 7.92 -12.66 8.44
N PHE A 136 9.07 -13.12 7.94
CA PHE A 136 10.34 -12.38 8.01
C PHE A 136 10.58 -11.52 6.77
N PHE A 137 10.45 -12.10 5.58
CA PHE A 137 10.90 -11.49 4.31
C PHE A 137 9.82 -10.66 3.58
N ASP A 138 8.72 -10.36 4.27
CA ASP A 138 7.65 -9.49 3.78
C ASP A 138 7.00 -8.75 4.96
N ASN A 139 6.15 -7.75 4.68
CA ASN A 139 5.36 -7.05 5.69
C ASN A 139 6.20 -6.37 6.79
N LYS A 140 7.33 -5.78 6.38
CA LYS A 140 8.24 -4.98 7.21
C LYS A 140 8.47 -3.58 6.66
N LEU A 141 8.56 -2.61 7.56
CA LEU A 141 8.98 -1.23 7.27
C LEU A 141 10.44 -1.09 7.68
N LEU A 142 11.34 -1.40 6.74
CA LEU A 142 12.78 -1.32 6.99
C LEU A 142 13.24 0.15 7.09
N PRO A 143 14.33 0.44 7.84
CA PRO A 143 14.83 1.80 8.00
C PRO A 143 15.19 2.48 6.67
N THR A 144 15.01 3.80 6.59
CA THR A 144 15.37 4.63 5.41
C THR A 144 16.82 4.54 4.97
N VAL A 145 17.73 4.12 5.86
CA VAL A 145 19.15 3.92 5.56
C VAL A 145 19.45 2.62 4.81
N VAL A 146 18.48 1.70 4.73
CA VAL A 146 18.63 0.41 4.07
C VAL A 146 18.25 0.56 2.60
N SER A 147 19.17 0.23 1.69
CA SER A 147 18.87 0.20 0.25
C SER A 147 18.10 -1.07 -0.14
N ALA A 148 17.50 -1.06 -1.33
CA ALA A 148 16.84 -2.26 -1.87
C ALA A 148 17.83 -3.43 -2.05
N ASP A 149 19.07 -3.15 -2.44
CA ASP A 149 20.10 -4.17 -2.60
C ASP A 149 20.58 -4.72 -1.25
N GLN A 150 20.68 -3.88 -0.22
CA GLN A 150 20.97 -4.37 1.13
C GLN A 150 19.83 -5.24 1.67
N ALA A 151 18.58 -4.83 1.46
CA ALA A 151 17.44 -5.65 1.83
C ALA A 151 17.44 -6.99 1.09
N ARG A 152 17.82 -7.04 -0.20
CA ARG A 152 17.88 -8.30 -0.96
C ARG A 152 19.00 -9.23 -0.49
N ASN A 153 20.14 -8.68 -0.08
CA ASN A 153 21.37 -9.47 0.15
C ASN A 153 21.73 -9.65 1.64
N GLU A 154 21.11 -8.92 2.57
CA GLU A 154 21.45 -8.96 3.99
C GLU A 154 20.24 -9.37 4.86
N ASP A 155 20.12 -10.67 5.13
CA ASP A 155 19.04 -11.28 5.94
C ASP A 155 18.80 -10.61 7.29
N LYS A 156 19.84 -10.06 7.93
CA LYS A 156 19.76 -9.45 9.28
C LYS A 156 18.66 -8.39 9.40
N TRP A 157 18.35 -7.68 8.32
CA TRP A 157 17.29 -6.65 8.32
C TRP A 157 15.90 -7.26 8.47
N TRP A 158 15.69 -8.49 7.98
CA TRP A 158 14.42 -9.18 8.01
C TRP A 158 14.15 -9.93 9.30
N TYR A 159 15.17 -10.22 10.10
CA TYR A 159 14.98 -10.93 11.38
C TYR A 159 14.85 -9.98 12.58
N ASP A 160 15.06 -8.67 12.43
CA ASP A 160 14.81 -7.73 13.53
C ASP A 160 13.29 -7.48 13.68
N PRO A 161 12.68 -7.81 14.84
CA PRO A 161 11.25 -7.65 15.06
C PRO A 161 10.81 -6.18 15.14
N LYS A 162 11.74 -5.22 15.31
CA LYS A 162 11.43 -3.78 15.36
C LYS A 162 10.80 -3.25 14.08
N TYR A 163 11.04 -3.92 12.96
CA TYR A 163 10.55 -3.50 11.64
C TYR A 163 9.25 -4.20 11.24
N ILE A 164 8.73 -5.11 12.07
CA ILE A 164 7.46 -5.80 11.81
C ILE A 164 6.33 -4.78 11.77
N ILE A 165 5.58 -4.78 10.68
CA ILE A 165 4.34 -4.02 10.60
C ILE A 165 3.21 -4.87 11.21
N ASN A 166 2.50 -4.29 12.18
CA ASN A 166 1.25 -4.82 12.72
C ASN A 166 0.15 -3.79 12.48
N ASP A 167 -0.04 -2.88 13.43
CA ASP A 167 -1.01 -1.79 13.31
C ASP A 167 -0.72 -0.90 12.10
N LEU A 168 -1.79 -0.48 11.42
CA LEU A 168 -1.72 0.53 10.37
C LEU A 168 -1.28 1.89 10.96
N ASN A 169 -0.59 2.70 10.16
CA ASN A 169 -0.33 4.11 10.46
C ASN A 169 -1.49 4.98 9.98
N VAL A 170 -1.51 6.25 10.39
CA VAL A 170 -2.48 7.23 9.91
C VAL A 170 -2.25 7.46 8.42
N ASN A 171 -3.30 7.34 7.61
CA ASN A 171 -3.27 7.58 6.17
C ASN A 171 -4.58 8.23 5.70
N ALA A 172 -4.51 8.97 4.61
CA ALA A 172 -5.65 9.60 3.96
C ALA A 172 -5.35 9.84 2.48
N ALA A 173 -6.38 9.75 1.64
CA ALA A 173 -6.28 10.03 0.21
C ALA A 173 -7.44 10.92 -0.25
N ILE A 174 -7.20 11.70 -1.29
CA ILE A 174 -8.22 12.46 -1.99
C ILE A 174 -8.79 11.53 -3.08
N CYS A 175 -10.11 11.42 -3.14
CA CYS A 175 -10.81 10.63 -4.15
C CYS A 175 -11.53 11.52 -5.17
N SER A 176 -12.12 12.62 -4.71
CA SER A 176 -12.74 13.64 -5.56
C SER A 176 -12.00 14.97 -5.37
N PRO A 177 -11.63 15.68 -6.45
CA PRO A 177 -11.91 15.37 -7.86
C PRO A 177 -11.15 14.16 -8.40
N ASP A 178 -11.68 13.51 -9.43
CA ASP A 178 -11.04 12.35 -10.09
C ASP A 178 -9.75 12.75 -10.81
N HIS A 179 -8.89 11.75 -11.08
CA HIS A 179 -7.73 11.95 -11.93
C HIS A 179 -8.14 12.40 -13.34
N ASN A 180 -7.54 13.49 -13.82
CA ASN A 180 -7.86 14.19 -15.05
C ASN A 180 -9.28 14.75 -15.15
N GLN A 181 -10.03 14.84 -14.04
CA GLN A 181 -11.30 15.57 -14.05
C GLN A 181 -11.06 17.03 -14.42
N ILE A 182 -11.81 17.51 -15.41
CA ILE A 182 -11.84 18.90 -15.84
C ILE A 182 -13.13 19.54 -15.33
N VAL A 183 -13.02 20.69 -14.68
CA VAL A 183 -14.15 21.50 -14.23
C VAL A 183 -14.11 22.84 -14.96
N THR A 184 -15.11 23.07 -15.82
CA THR A 184 -15.30 24.35 -16.51
C THR A 184 -15.89 25.37 -15.54
N LEU A 185 -15.33 26.57 -15.56
CA LEU A 185 -15.76 27.70 -14.76
C LEU A 185 -17.02 28.33 -15.36
N GLN A 186 -18.03 28.54 -14.54
CA GLN A 186 -19.23 29.25 -14.95
C GLN A 186 -19.12 30.74 -14.67
N SER A 187 -19.38 31.57 -15.68
CA SER A 187 -19.42 33.02 -15.52
C SER A 187 -20.53 33.44 -14.55
N ASN A 188 -20.18 34.18 -13.49
CA ASN A 188 -21.08 34.83 -12.53
C ASN A 188 -21.82 33.94 -11.50
N SER A 189 -21.34 32.73 -11.18
CA SER A 189 -21.88 31.94 -10.06
C SER A 189 -20.79 31.43 -9.10
N SER A 190 -21.13 31.35 -7.80
CA SER A 190 -20.32 30.58 -6.84
C SER A 190 -20.47 29.10 -7.17
N GLN A 191 -19.41 28.52 -7.72
CA GLN A 191 -19.37 27.11 -8.08
C GLN A 191 -18.59 26.37 -6.99
N ARG A 192 -19.31 25.55 -6.22
CA ARG A 192 -18.72 24.73 -5.16
C ARG A 192 -18.22 23.40 -5.72
N LEU A 193 -17.01 23.04 -5.33
CA LEU A 193 -16.36 21.77 -5.66
C LEU A 193 -16.12 20.99 -4.36
N PRO A 194 -16.75 19.82 -4.19
CA PRO A 194 -16.46 18.96 -3.05
C PRO A 194 -15.08 18.31 -3.21
N ILE A 195 -14.19 18.58 -2.28
CA ILE A 195 -12.95 17.81 -2.10
C ILE A 195 -13.25 16.72 -1.08
N GLU A 196 -13.18 15.47 -1.51
CA GLU A 196 -13.63 14.33 -0.69
C GLU A 196 -12.64 13.18 -0.76
N GLY A 197 -12.65 12.37 0.28
CA GLY A 197 -11.81 11.19 0.35
C GLY A 197 -12.07 10.34 1.58
N TYR A 198 -11.14 9.44 1.88
CA TYR A 198 -11.16 8.62 3.08
C TYR A 198 -9.92 8.88 3.94
N ALA A 199 -10.00 8.48 5.20
CA ALA A 199 -8.87 8.37 6.11
C ALA A 199 -9.00 7.12 6.98
N TYR A 200 -7.88 6.54 7.38
CA TYR A 200 -7.82 5.39 8.29
C TYR A 200 -6.57 5.46 9.18
N THR A 201 -6.60 4.73 10.29
CA THR A 201 -5.45 4.44 11.15
C THR A 201 -5.57 3.02 11.69
N GLY A 202 -4.55 2.54 12.40
CA GLY A 202 -4.52 1.20 12.97
C GLY A 202 -4.85 1.12 14.44
N GLY A 203 -4.74 -0.10 14.98
CA GLY A 203 -4.77 -0.37 16.42
C GLY A 203 -6.08 -0.04 17.14
N GLY A 204 -7.17 0.19 16.40
CA GLY A 204 -8.45 0.60 16.96
C GLY A 204 -8.56 2.11 17.21
N ARG A 205 -7.63 2.91 16.70
CA ARG A 205 -7.63 4.36 16.96
C ARG A 205 -8.63 5.10 16.09
N ARG A 206 -9.19 6.19 16.61
CA ARG A 206 -10.07 7.09 15.84
C ARG A 206 -9.28 8.18 15.12
N ILE A 207 -9.58 8.41 13.83
CA ILE A 207 -9.18 9.65 13.15
C ILE A 207 -10.00 10.79 13.74
N THR A 208 -9.35 11.78 14.32
CA THR A 208 -10.03 12.91 15.00
C THR A 208 -10.03 14.17 14.14
N ARG A 209 -9.16 14.24 13.13
CA ARG A 209 -9.00 15.43 12.31
C ARG A 209 -8.49 15.09 10.91
N VAL A 210 -9.09 15.72 9.91
CA VAL A 210 -8.60 15.76 8.54
C VAL A 210 -8.45 17.23 8.14
N GLU A 211 -7.28 17.58 7.65
CA GLU A 211 -6.93 18.95 7.25
C GLU A 211 -6.51 18.96 5.79
N VAL A 212 -6.98 19.96 5.05
CA VAL A 212 -6.65 20.20 3.65
C VAL A 212 -5.91 21.52 3.52
N THR A 213 -4.83 21.51 2.75
CA THR A 213 -4.05 22.70 2.38
C THR A 213 -4.20 23.00 0.90
N LEU A 214 -4.23 24.29 0.57
CA LEU A 214 -4.24 24.82 -0.81
C LEU A 214 -2.96 25.59 -1.16
N ASP A 215 -2.05 25.74 -0.21
CA ASP A 215 -0.80 26.51 -0.33
C ASP A 215 0.43 25.68 0.11
N ASP A 216 0.39 24.37 -0.20
CA ASP A 216 1.45 23.39 0.11
C ASP A 216 1.91 23.36 1.58
N GLY A 217 0.98 23.61 2.52
CA GLY A 217 1.13 23.39 3.95
C GLY A 217 1.34 24.65 4.79
N LYS A 218 1.28 25.84 4.18
CA LYS A 218 1.39 27.14 4.90
C LYS A 218 0.14 27.40 5.73
N THR A 219 -1.05 27.07 5.22
CA THR A 219 -2.32 27.14 5.95
C THR A 219 -3.14 25.87 5.78
N TRP A 220 -4.05 25.61 6.71
CA TRP A 220 -4.85 24.39 6.75
C TRP A 220 -6.31 24.71 7.04
N ARG A 221 -7.22 24.03 6.34
CA ARG A 221 -8.66 24.08 6.54
C ARG A 221 -9.14 22.73 7.09
N LEU A 222 -10.05 22.76 8.05
CA LEU A 222 -10.64 21.56 8.63
C LEU A 222 -11.72 21.01 7.69
N ALA A 223 -11.66 19.71 7.41
CA ALA A 223 -12.70 18.98 6.70
C ALA A 223 -13.72 18.39 7.69
N ASP A 224 -14.96 18.25 7.24
CA ASP A 224 -16.00 17.53 7.98
C ASP A 224 -15.77 16.02 7.82
N ILE A 225 -15.87 15.27 8.92
CA ILE A 225 -15.63 13.81 8.94
C ILE A 225 -16.94 13.08 9.22
N THR A 226 -17.21 12.05 8.43
CA THR A 226 -18.29 11.08 8.62
C THR A 226 -17.72 9.73 9.02
N TYR A 227 -18.29 9.14 10.08
CA TYR A 227 -17.89 7.83 10.61
C TYR A 227 -19.02 6.81 10.42
N PRO A 228 -19.11 6.09 9.29
CA PRO A 228 -20.17 5.11 9.08
C PRO A 228 -20.22 4.00 10.14
N GLU A 229 -19.06 3.67 10.74
CA GLU A 229 -18.95 2.70 11.84
C GLU A 229 -19.82 3.07 13.05
N ASP A 230 -19.99 4.37 13.33
CA ASP A 230 -20.74 4.83 14.50
C ASP A 230 -22.24 4.51 14.39
N LEU A 231 -22.76 4.25 13.18
CA LEU A 231 -24.12 3.73 13.00
C LEU A 231 -24.30 2.36 13.70
N TYR A 232 -23.27 1.51 13.72
CA TYR A 232 -23.31 0.21 14.40
C TYR A 232 -23.06 0.32 15.92
N ARG A 233 -22.63 1.49 16.41
CA ARG A 233 -22.59 1.81 17.84
C ARG A 233 -23.94 2.31 18.34
N LEU A 234 -24.55 3.20 17.56
CA LEU A 234 -25.84 3.82 17.88
C LEU A 234 -27.00 2.84 17.69
N TYR A 235 -26.90 1.98 16.68
CA TYR A 235 -27.93 1.01 16.30
C TYR A 235 -27.33 -0.40 16.14
N PRO A 236 -26.99 -1.07 17.26
CA PRO A 236 -26.48 -2.44 17.21
C PRO A 236 -27.41 -3.40 16.47
N VAL A 237 -26.84 -4.30 15.68
CA VAL A 237 -27.56 -5.34 14.96
C VAL A 237 -27.62 -6.60 15.82
N GLN A 238 -28.81 -7.13 16.03
CA GLN A 238 -29.06 -8.31 16.85
C GLN A 238 -29.78 -9.39 16.03
N ASN A 239 -29.34 -10.64 16.17
CA ASN A 239 -29.99 -11.82 15.55
C ASN A 239 -30.25 -11.71 14.03
N HIS A 240 -29.37 -11.03 13.29
CA HIS A 240 -29.50 -10.95 11.84
C HIS A 240 -29.19 -12.31 11.20
N PRO A 241 -29.98 -12.79 10.22
CA PRO A 241 -29.80 -14.13 9.65
C PRO A 241 -28.43 -14.37 9.01
N PHE A 242 -27.78 -13.31 8.51
CA PHE A 242 -26.48 -13.40 7.84
C PHE A 242 -25.30 -12.84 8.66
N PHE A 243 -25.57 -11.90 9.57
CA PHE A 243 -24.52 -11.17 10.31
C PHE A 243 -24.47 -11.55 11.79
N GLY A 244 -25.43 -12.34 12.28
CA GLY A 244 -25.55 -12.66 13.69
C GLY A 244 -25.75 -11.40 14.53
N THR A 245 -24.84 -11.19 15.48
CA THR A 245 -24.82 -9.99 16.34
C THR A 245 -23.62 -9.13 15.99
N LEU A 246 -23.86 -7.87 15.66
CA LEU A 246 -22.85 -6.84 15.46
C LEU A 246 -23.18 -5.67 16.38
N ASP A 247 -22.43 -5.59 17.48
CA ASP A 247 -22.64 -4.60 18.52
C ASP A 247 -21.32 -3.90 18.86
N LEU A 248 -21.23 -2.64 18.47
CA LEU A 248 -20.08 -1.78 18.76
C LEU A 248 -20.36 -0.78 19.90
N SER A 249 -21.48 -0.92 20.62
CA SER A 249 -21.90 0.06 21.64
C SER A 249 -20.98 0.16 22.86
N MET A 250 -20.20 -0.90 23.14
CA MET A 250 -19.33 -0.99 24.32
C MET A 250 -17.82 -0.95 23.99
N THR A 251 -17.45 -0.89 22.70
CA THR A 251 -16.05 -0.75 22.31
C THR A 251 -15.71 0.71 22.13
N GLU A 252 -14.52 1.14 22.53
CA GLU A 252 -14.00 2.47 22.18
C GLU A 252 -13.14 2.41 20.90
N MET A 253 -12.88 1.21 20.37
CA MET A 253 -12.01 1.02 19.20
C MET A 253 -12.73 1.32 17.89
N SER A 254 -12.11 2.10 17.00
CA SER A 254 -12.53 2.28 15.61
C SER A 254 -11.81 1.32 14.66
N PHE A 255 -12.58 0.48 13.97
CA PHE A 255 -12.07 -0.57 13.08
C PHE A 255 -12.16 -0.23 11.60
N CYS A 256 -12.99 0.73 11.24
CA CYS A 256 -13.24 1.10 9.85
C CYS A 256 -12.58 2.44 9.51
N TRP A 257 -12.39 2.68 8.21
CA TRP A 257 -12.11 4.01 7.70
C TRP A 257 -13.23 5.01 8.02
N CYS A 258 -12.91 6.29 7.93
CA CYS A 258 -13.87 7.37 7.89
C CYS A 258 -13.80 8.09 6.53
N PHE A 259 -14.85 8.83 6.20
CA PHE A 259 -14.91 9.66 5.00
C PHE A 259 -14.85 11.12 5.41
N TRP A 260 -14.26 11.95 4.56
CA TRP A 260 -14.14 13.38 4.84
C TRP A 260 -14.52 14.22 3.62
N ARG A 261 -14.98 15.45 3.87
CA ARG A 261 -15.41 16.41 2.85
C ARG A 261 -15.01 17.83 3.20
N LEU A 262 -14.57 18.59 2.21
CA LEU A 262 -14.39 20.04 2.29
C LEU A 262 -14.90 20.68 0.99
N ASP A 263 -15.92 21.54 1.09
CA ASP A 263 -16.46 22.27 -0.06
C ASP A 263 -15.67 23.55 -0.34
N LEU A 264 -15.02 23.63 -1.51
CA LEU A 264 -14.27 24.79 -1.97
C LEU A 264 -15.07 25.59 -2.99
N ASP A 265 -14.99 26.92 -2.95
CA ASP A 265 -15.43 27.75 -4.07
C ASP A 265 -14.31 27.81 -5.12
N ILE A 266 -14.58 27.37 -6.35
CA ILE A 266 -13.54 27.23 -7.36
C ILE A 266 -12.86 28.58 -7.66
N MET A 267 -13.63 29.67 -7.72
CA MET A 267 -13.06 30.97 -8.07
C MET A 267 -12.27 31.57 -6.92
N SER A 268 -12.84 31.67 -5.72
CA SER A 268 -12.18 32.34 -4.61
C SER A 268 -11.13 31.48 -3.91
N ASP A 269 -11.27 30.15 -3.91
CA ASP A 269 -10.35 29.26 -3.21
C ASP A 269 -9.28 28.65 -4.10
N LEU A 270 -9.54 28.40 -5.40
CA LEU A 270 -8.59 27.75 -6.30
C LEU A 270 -8.02 28.70 -7.36
N VAL A 271 -8.88 29.36 -8.13
CA VAL A 271 -8.46 30.14 -9.29
C VAL A 271 -7.82 31.46 -8.87
N GLY A 272 -8.51 32.26 -8.04
CA GLY A 272 -8.01 33.57 -7.59
C GLY A 272 -6.65 33.49 -6.88
N PRO A 273 -6.45 32.59 -5.90
CA PRO A 273 -5.18 32.42 -5.19
C PRO A 273 -4.08 31.68 -5.96
N ASP A 274 -4.34 31.22 -7.19
CA ASP A 274 -3.40 30.41 -7.96
C ASP A 274 -2.95 29.10 -7.31
N VAL A 275 -3.91 28.34 -6.79
CA VAL A 275 -3.64 27.02 -6.19
C VAL A 275 -3.05 26.08 -7.23
N ARG A 276 -1.88 25.51 -6.89
CA ARG A 276 -1.16 24.52 -7.72
C ARG A 276 -1.23 23.10 -7.19
N VAL A 277 -1.58 22.94 -5.91
CA VAL A 277 -1.67 21.65 -5.24
C VAL A 277 -2.71 21.70 -4.14
N ILE A 278 -3.53 20.65 -4.08
CA ILE A 278 -4.38 20.34 -2.94
C ILE A 278 -3.72 19.17 -2.23
N ALA A 279 -3.44 19.30 -0.94
CA ALA A 279 -2.89 18.20 -0.15
C ALA A 279 -3.72 17.95 1.10
N VAL A 280 -3.80 16.68 1.51
CA VAL A 280 -4.52 16.26 2.71
C VAL A 280 -3.58 15.60 3.72
N ARG A 281 -3.85 15.85 4.99
CA ARG A 281 -3.30 15.08 6.12
C ARG A 281 -4.40 14.72 7.11
N ALA A 282 -4.27 13.56 7.73
CA ALA A 282 -5.11 13.15 8.85
C ALA A 282 -4.30 13.06 10.15
N MET A 283 -5.01 13.14 11.28
CA MET A 283 -4.49 12.92 12.62
C MET A 283 -5.42 11.99 13.41
N ASP A 284 -4.84 11.05 14.15
CA ASP A 284 -5.58 10.18 15.07
C ASP A 284 -5.63 10.72 16.51
N GLU A 285 -6.40 10.05 17.36
CA GLU A 285 -6.56 10.42 18.77
C GLU A 285 -5.28 10.32 19.61
N ALA A 286 -4.25 9.62 19.12
CA ALA A 286 -2.92 9.60 19.73
C ALA A 286 -2.04 10.76 19.25
N LEU A 287 -2.63 11.73 18.54
CA LEU A 287 -1.98 12.90 17.96
C LEU A 287 -0.90 12.56 16.92
N GLN A 288 -0.93 11.34 16.36
CA GLN A 288 -0.06 10.98 15.24
C GLN A 288 -0.61 11.58 13.95
N THR A 289 0.26 12.15 13.13
CA THR A 289 -0.09 12.81 11.87
C THR A 289 0.66 12.20 10.70
N MET A 290 0.08 12.30 9.51
CA MET A 290 0.78 12.02 8.26
C MET A 290 2.00 12.95 8.08
N PRO A 291 3.20 12.42 7.74
CA PRO A 291 4.39 13.23 7.53
C PRO A 291 4.33 14.03 6.22
N ARG A 292 5.04 15.16 6.16
CA ARG A 292 5.22 15.92 4.91
C ARG A 292 6.06 15.12 3.91
N ASP A 293 7.18 14.61 4.40
CA ASP A 293 8.22 13.98 3.59
C ASP A 293 8.06 12.47 3.56
N MET A 294 8.44 11.89 2.42
CA MET A 294 8.31 10.46 2.19
C MET A 294 9.30 9.68 3.05
N TYR A 295 8.78 8.74 3.85
CA TYR A 295 9.60 7.67 4.44
C TYR A 295 9.78 6.57 3.39
N TRP A 296 10.78 6.72 2.52
CA TRP A 296 11.10 5.67 1.55
C TRP A 296 11.77 4.48 2.25
N SER A 297 11.32 3.27 1.92
CA SER A 297 11.91 2.02 2.39
C SER A 297 11.99 1.01 1.23
N PRO A 298 12.86 -0.01 1.30
CA PRO A 298 12.98 -1.06 0.28
C PRO A 298 11.67 -1.73 -0.13
N THR A 299 10.74 -1.95 0.81
CA THR A 299 9.44 -2.58 0.55
C THR A 299 8.38 -1.60 0.08
N SER A 300 8.64 -0.29 0.20
CA SER A 300 7.69 0.80 -0.11
C SER A 300 6.35 0.71 0.62
N MET A 301 6.28 -0.08 1.69
CA MET A 301 5.07 -0.26 2.49
C MET A 301 4.81 0.93 3.42
N MET A 302 3.56 1.07 3.87
CA MET A 302 3.16 2.07 4.86
C MET A 302 3.44 3.53 4.46
N ASN A 303 3.51 3.80 3.15
CA ASN A 303 3.65 5.16 2.64
C ASN A 303 2.39 5.97 2.99
N SER A 304 2.56 6.96 3.87
CA SER A 304 1.48 7.80 4.39
C SER A 304 1.84 9.29 4.44
N TRP A 305 2.83 9.71 3.66
CA TRP A 305 3.08 11.15 3.50
C TRP A 305 1.87 11.85 2.88
N TRP A 306 1.79 13.19 2.97
CA TRP A 306 0.61 13.92 2.48
C TRP A 306 0.24 13.51 1.06
N PHE A 307 -1.02 13.13 0.88
CA PHE A 307 -1.54 12.84 -0.44
C PHE A 307 -1.78 14.15 -1.18
N ARG A 308 -1.30 14.25 -2.43
CA ARG A 308 -1.28 15.49 -3.20
C ARG A 308 -1.97 15.32 -4.55
N VAL A 309 -2.85 16.25 -4.88
CA VAL A 309 -3.47 16.38 -6.20
C VAL A 309 -2.99 17.70 -6.80
N ALA A 310 -2.32 17.62 -7.95
CA ALA A 310 -1.89 18.80 -8.68
C ALA A 310 -3.10 19.46 -9.37
N VAL A 311 -3.10 20.79 -9.37
CA VAL A 311 -4.15 21.61 -9.98
C VAL A 311 -3.56 22.35 -11.17
N HIS A 312 -4.16 22.11 -12.33
CA HIS A 312 -3.78 22.75 -13.59
C HIS A 312 -4.88 23.69 -14.02
N LYS A 313 -4.51 24.91 -14.39
CA LYS A 313 -5.41 25.85 -15.06
C LYS A 313 -5.17 25.75 -16.55
N ASP A 314 -6.22 25.86 -17.34
CA ASP A 314 -6.03 26.06 -18.77
C ASP A 314 -5.45 27.46 -19.06
N GLU A 315 -4.95 27.65 -20.29
CA GLU A 315 -4.31 28.90 -20.72
C GLU A 315 -5.27 30.09 -20.71
N LYS A 316 -6.57 29.84 -20.82
CA LYS A 316 -7.62 30.88 -20.87
C LYS A 316 -8.16 31.23 -19.48
N GLY A 317 -7.81 30.46 -18.46
CA GLY A 317 -8.39 30.54 -17.12
C GLY A 317 -9.89 30.23 -17.10
N GLU A 318 -10.37 29.35 -17.99
CA GLU A 318 -11.78 28.95 -18.15
C GLU A 318 -12.08 27.58 -17.53
N SER A 319 -11.05 26.79 -17.22
CA SER A 319 -11.20 25.48 -16.59
C SER A 319 -10.02 25.10 -15.70
N VAL A 320 -10.29 24.17 -14.77
CA VAL A 320 -9.29 23.56 -13.91
C VAL A 320 -9.28 22.05 -14.10
N ARG A 321 -8.09 21.45 -14.19
CA ARG A 321 -7.86 19.99 -14.28
C ARG A 321 -7.11 19.49 -13.05
N PHE A 322 -7.52 18.34 -12.53
CA PHE A 322 -6.92 17.72 -11.35
C PHE A 322 -6.08 16.50 -11.75
N GLU A 323 -4.88 16.37 -11.21
CA GLU A 323 -3.96 15.28 -11.53
C GLU A 323 -3.48 14.61 -10.24
N HIS A 324 -3.83 13.34 -10.07
CA HIS A 324 -3.39 12.49 -8.95
C HIS A 324 -1.92 12.01 -9.09
N PRO A 325 -1.29 11.47 -8.03
CA PRO A 325 0.15 11.13 -8.05
C PRO A 325 0.57 10.07 -9.06
N ALA A 326 -0.10 8.92 -9.03
CA ALA A 326 0.23 7.74 -9.82
C ALA A 326 -1.02 6.85 -9.95
N PRO A 327 -1.90 7.11 -10.93
CA PRO A 327 -2.99 6.20 -11.28
C PRO A 327 -2.42 4.82 -11.64
N VAL A 328 -3.11 3.75 -11.27
CA VAL A 328 -2.72 2.37 -11.60
C VAL A 328 -3.62 1.77 -12.69
N ALA A 329 -4.72 2.44 -13.03
CA ALA A 329 -5.66 2.00 -14.05
C ALA A 329 -5.56 2.86 -15.32
N GLY A 330 -5.43 2.20 -16.47
CA GLY A 330 -5.16 2.83 -17.78
C GLY A 330 -3.75 3.43 -17.82
N ASP A 331 -3.19 3.64 -19.01
CA ASP A 331 -1.84 4.23 -19.21
C ASP A 331 -1.75 5.72 -18.79
N ALA A 332 -2.60 6.15 -17.86
CA ALA A 332 -2.69 7.51 -17.35
C ALA A 332 -1.55 7.77 -16.36
N GLY A 333 -0.52 8.45 -16.83
CA GLY A 333 0.52 9.01 -15.96
C GLY A 333 -0.04 10.05 -14.98
N GLY A 334 0.44 10.03 -13.74
CA GLY A 334 0.16 11.05 -12.74
C GLY A 334 1.21 12.15 -12.67
N TRP A 335 1.05 13.09 -11.71
CA TRP A 335 2.02 14.18 -11.55
C TRP A 335 3.42 13.67 -11.22
N MET A 336 3.56 12.49 -10.59
CA MET A 336 4.87 11.89 -10.31
C MET A 336 5.60 11.51 -11.60
N GLN A 337 4.88 10.93 -12.55
CA GLN A 337 5.44 10.56 -13.85
C GLN A 337 5.81 11.82 -14.65
N ARG A 338 4.89 12.80 -14.73
CA ARG A 338 5.16 14.09 -15.37
C ARG A 338 6.38 14.82 -14.81
N MET A 339 6.57 14.80 -13.48
CA MET A 339 7.77 15.38 -12.85
C MET A 339 9.04 14.63 -13.23
N LYS A 340 8.99 13.30 -13.27
CA LYS A 340 10.12 12.46 -13.67
C LYS A 340 10.50 12.72 -15.13
N ASP A 341 9.52 12.83 -16.02
CA ASP A 341 9.72 13.12 -17.45
C ASP A 341 10.32 14.52 -17.66
N ALA A 342 10.00 15.47 -16.77
CA ALA A 342 10.60 16.80 -16.74
C ALA A 342 11.98 16.85 -16.04
N GLY A 343 12.54 15.70 -15.63
CA GLY A 343 13.85 15.62 -14.96
C GLY A 343 13.85 16.00 -13.47
N ALA A 344 12.69 16.20 -12.85
CA ALA A 344 12.56 16.52 -11.43
C ALA A 344 12.51 15.24 -10.55
N ASP A 345 12.77 15.38 -9.25
CA ASP A 345 12.64 14.29 -8.28
C ASP A 345 11.27 14.35 -7.58
N PRO A 346 10.32 13.46 -7.90
CA PRO A 346 8.97 13.50 -7.31
C PRO A 346 8.94 13.20 -5.80
N ARG A 347 10.05 12.80 -5.17
CA ARG A 347 10.19 12.73 -3.70
C ARG A 347 10.18 14.11 -3.04
N PHE A 348 10.61 15.13 -3.79
CA PHE A 348 10.67 16.51 -3.35
C PHE A 348 9.82 17.36 -4.30
N PRO A 349 8.50 17.11 -4.36
CA PRO A 349 7.66 17.70 -5.38
C PRO A 349 7.57 19.21 -5.17
N ASN A 350 7.78 19.96 -6.25
CA ASN A 350 7.58 21.40 -6.30
C ASN A 350 6.50 21.69 -7.35
N PHE A 351 5.35 22.16 -6.88
CA PHE A 351 4.21 22.50 -7.74
C PHE A 351 4.22 23.98 -8.15
N GLY A 352 5.19 24.78 -7.71
CA GLY A 352 5.23 26.22 -7.89
C GLY A 352 4.29 26.99 -6.95
N GLY A 353 3.97 28.24 -7.32
CA GLY A 353 3.07 29.11 -6.55
C GLY A 353 3.66 29.61 -5.23
N GLU A 354 2.79 29.96 -4.27
CA GLU A 354 3.19 30.41 -2.92
C GLU A 354 3.73 29.30 -2.00
N SER A 355 4.15 28.15 -2.54
CA SER A 355 4.68 27.05 -1.73
C SER A 355 5.85 27.57 -0.87
N PRO A 356 5.78 27.42 0.47
CA PRO A 356 6.87 27.82 1.36
C PRO A 356 8.14 26.98 1.13
N TYR A 357 8.02 25.89 0.36
CA TYR A 357 9.10 24.94 0.07
C TYR A 357 9.69 25.09 -1.35
N SER A 358 9.19 26.06 -2.12
CA SER A 358 9.66 26.37 -3.48
C SER A 358 11.15 26.76 -3.55
N ALA A 359 11.71 27.35 -2.48
CA ALA A 359 13.11 27.75 -2.39
C ALA A 359 14.05 26.67 -1.82
N SER A 360 13.50 25.59 -1.25
CA SER A 360 14.25 24.53 -0.56
C SER A 360 14.39 23.24 -1.36
N ALA A 361 13.85 23.18 -2.58
CA ALA A 361 14.19 22.11 -3.51
C ALA A 361 15.70 22.20 -3.78
N PRO A 362 16.49 21.16 -3.46
CA PRO A 362 17.88 21.14 -3.86
C PRO A 362 17.92 21.35 -5.37
N ASN A 363 18.72 22.31 -5.84
CA ASN A 363 19.21 22.29 -7.21
C ASN A 363 20.07 21.03 -7.35
N THR A 364 19.46 19.85 -7.47
CA THR A 364 20.14 18.65 -7.95
C THR A 364 20.25 18.74 -9.47
N ALA A 365 20.88 19.81 -9.94
CA ALA A 365 21.90 19.67 -10.96
C ALA A 365 23.14 19.04 -10.30
N THR A 366 22.97 17.89 -9.66
CA THR A 366 24.10 17.00 -9.40
C THR A 366 24.48 16.48 -10.77
N SER A 367 25.61 16.94 -11.29
CA SER A 367 26.37 16.23 -12.32
C SER A 367 26.38 14.76 -11.94
N GLN A 368 25.53 13.96 -12.59
CA GLN A 368 25.68 12.52 -12.54
C GLN A 368 27.05 12.20 -13.14
N PRO A 369 27.84 11.28 -12.56
CA PRO A 369 28.78 10.56 -13.40
C PRO A 369 27.94 9.85 -14.48
N ASP A 370 28.29 10.07 -15.75
CA ASP A 370 27.62 9.62 -16.97
C ASP A 370 26.93 8.25 -16.89
N ALA A 371 25.71 8.19 -16.35
CA ALA A 371 24.87 7.00 -16.39
C ALA A 371 24.00 6.97 -17.65
N SER A 372 23.82 8.11 -18.33
CA SER A 372 23.16 8.20 -19.64
C SER A 372 24.01 7.56 -20.73
N ASN A 373 25.33 7.82 -20.75
CA ASN A 373 26.25 7.17 -21.71
C ASN A 373 26.29 5.66 -21.47
N ALA A 374 26.33 5.20 -20.21
CA ALA A 374 26.33 3.76 -19.92
C ALA A 374 25.05 3.03 -20.39
N LYS A 375 23.87 3.66 -20.28
CA LYS A 375 22.62 3.07 -20.80
C LYS A 375 22.54 3.10 -22.32
N GLU A 376 22.97 4.18 -22.97
CA GLU A 376 23.06 4.25 -24.44
C GLU A 376 24.08 3.26 -25.01
N ASP A 377 25.21 3.06 -24.33
CA ASP A 377 26.24 2.12 -24.74
C ASP A 377 25.78 0.66 -24.57
N ILE A 378 25.06 0.33 -23.49
CA ILE A 378 24.46 -1.00 -23.29
C ILE A 378 23.37 -1.28 -24.33
N LEU A 379 22.49 -0.31 -24.62
CA LEU A 379 21.45 -0.46 -25.65
C LEU A 379 22.06 -0.66 -27.04
N LYS A 380 23.12 0.08 -27.40
CA LYS A 380 23.87 -0.14 -28.65
C LYS A 380 24.50 -1.52 -28.71
N GLU A 381 25.01 -2.02 -27.59
CA GLU A 381 25.61 -3.36 -27.53
C GLU A 381 24.56 -4.48 -27.60
N MET A 382 23.36 -4.25 -27.05
CA MET A 382 22.22 -5.18 -27.10
C MET A 382 21.57 -5.25 -28.48
N LEU A 383 21.50 -4.13 -29.20
CA LEU A 383 20.90 -3.97 -30.54
C LEU A 383 21.92 -4.07 -31.68
N ASP A 384 23.11 -4.62 -31.40
CA ASP A 384 24.16 -4.80 -32.40
C ASP A 384 23.72 -5.85 -33.44
N GLU A 385 23.41 -5.38 -34.65
CA GLU A 385 22.99 -6.21 -35.78
C GLU A 385 24.00 -7.33 -36.09
N SER A 386 25.28 -7.15 -35.78
CA SER A 386 26.32 -8.18 -35.99
C SER A 386 26.17 -9.39 -35.09
N LYS A 387 25.43 -9.27 -33.97
CA LYS A 387 25.11 -10.38 -33.04
C LYS A 387 23.84 -11.12 -33.45
N THR A 388 23.10 -10.62 -34.45
CA THR A 388 21.90 -11.26 -34.98
C THR A 388 22.32 -12.38 -35.92
N SER A 389 22.33 -13.61 -35.42
CA SER A 389 22.78 -14.78 -36.18
C SER A 389 21.65 -15.60 -36.82
N VAL A 390 20.41 -15.39 -36.36
CA VAL A 390 19.22 -16.16 -36.78
C VAL A 390 18.00 -15.25 -36.81
N ALA A 391 17.16 -15.39 -37.83
CA ALA A 391 15.85 -14.75 -37.87
C ALA A 391 14.81 -15.69 -37.24
N ILE A 392 14.10 -15.22 -36.22
CA ILE A 392 13.05 -15.97 -35.53
C ILE A 392 11.69 -15.46 -36.02
N THR A 393 10.84 -16.39 -36.42
CA THR A 393 9.46 -16.11 -36.82
C THR A 393 8.53 -15.97 -35.59
N PRO A 394 7.38 -15.29 -35.71
CA PRO A 394 6.39 -15.24 -34.64
C PRO A 394 5.91 -16.62 -34.19
N GLU A 395 5.78 -17.58 -35.11
CA GLU A 395 5.37 -18.95 -34.82
C GLU A 395 6.44 -19.74 -34.05
N GLU A 396 7.73 -19.44 -34.26
CA GLU A 396 8.83 -19.99 -33.46
C GLU A 396 8.86 -19.35 -32.08
N LEU A 397 8.74 -18.02 -31.97
CA LEU A 397 8.68 -17.33 -30.68
C LEU A 397 7.51 -17.82 -29.81
N ALA A 398 6.34 -18.07 -30.42
CA ALA A 398 5.16 -18.56 -29.71
C ALA A 398 5.36 -19.95 -29.07
N GLN A 399 6.31 -20.76 -29.54
CA GLN A 399 6.64 -22.05 -28.92
C GLN A 399 7.33 -21.87 -27.56
N HIS A 400 7.85 -20.68 -27.29
CA HIS A 400 8.53 -20.30 -26.05
C HIS A 400 7.63 -19.47 -25.10
N ALA A 401 6.33 -19.36 -25.40
CA ALA A 401 5.37 -18.58 -24.61
C ALA A 401 4.84 -19.31 -23.35
N ASP A 402 5.33 -20.52 -23.05
CA ASP A 402 4.93 -21.26 -21.85
C ASP A 402 5.56 -20.61 -20.60
N PRO A 403 4.76 -20.05 -19.68
CA PRO A 403 5.28 -19.39 -18.48
C PRO A 403 6.09 -20.35 -17.58
N GLU A 404 5.81 -21.65 -17.63
CA GLU A 404 6.54 -22.68 -16.86
C GLU A 404 7.55 -23.45 -17.73
N GLY A 405 7.73 -23.03 -18.99
CA GLY A 405 8.60 -23.68 -19.98
C GLY A 405 10.10 -23.53 -19.66
N PRO A 406 10.96 -24.40 -20.20
CA PRO A 406 12.39 -24.38 -19.90
C PRO A 406 13.14 -23.20 -20.51
N GLU A 407 12.60 -22.59 -21.57
CA GLU A 407 13.31 -21.60 -22.41
C GLU A 407 12.43 -20.36 -22.70
N PRO A 408 12.33 -19.40 -21.77
CA PRO A 408 11.50 -18.22 -21.98
C PRO A 408 12.21 -17.24 -22.91
N TRP A 409 11.69 -17.10 -24.13
CA TRP A 409 12.16 -16.11 -25.11
C TRP A 409 11.25 -14.90 -25.12
N PHE A 410 11.79 -13.70 -25.29
CA PHE A 410 11.01 -12.46 -25.32
C PHE A 410 11.64 -11.45 -26.29
N VAL A 411 10.85 -10.48 -26.74
CA VAL A 411 11.30 -9.45 -27.69
C VAL A 411 11.68 -8.18 -26.95
N VAL A 412 12.80 -7.55 -27.33
CA VAL A 412 13.15 -6.18 -26.94
C VAL A 412 13.65 -5.44 -28.18
N HIS A 413 12.99 -4.33 -28.52
CA HIS A 413 13.25 -3.51 -29.72
C HIS A 413 13.38 -4.32 -31.02
N GLY A 414 12.54 -5.36 -31.18
CA GLY A 414 12.53 -6.21 -32.37
C GLY A 414 13.57 -7.34 -32.41
N HIS A 415 14.42 -7.47 -31.39
CA HIS A 415 15.34 -8.60 -31.23
C HIS A 415 14.78 -9.62 -30.22
N VAL A 416 14.96 -10.92 -30.52
CA VAL A 416 14.55 -12.01 -29.62
C VAL A 416 15.71 -12.38 -28.70
N TYR A 417 15.45 -12.42 -27.38
CA TYR A 417 16.41 -12.79 -26.36
C TYR A 417 15.99 -14.10 -25.68
N ASP A 418 16.95 -15.02 -25.51
CA ASP A 418 16.80 -16.21 -24.68
C ASP A 418 17.12 -15.87 -23.21
N GLY A 419 16.09 -15.83 -22.37
CA GLY A 419 16.20 -15.50 -20.96
C GLY A 419 16.76 -16.62 -20.08
N THR A 420 16.91 -17.85 -20.59
CA THR A 420 17.17 -19.07 -19.80
C THR A 420 18.36 -18.94 -18.86
N LYS A 421 19.50 -18.48 -19.38
CA LYS A 421 20.76 -18.36 -18.61
C LYS A 421 20.72 -17.25 -17.56
N PHE A 422 19.72 -16.37 -17.61
CA PHE A 422 19.58 -15.25 -16.70
C PHE A 422 18.46 -15.43 -15.68
N LEU A 423 17.70 -16.53 -15.73
CA LEU A 423 16.60 -16.80 -14.79
C LEU A 423 17.05 -16.77 -13.32
N GLU A 424 18.13 -17.49 -12.99
CA GLU A 424 18.69 -17.51 -11.63
C GLU A 424 19.33 -16.18 -11.21
N GLY A 425 19.78 -15.38 -12.19
CA GLY A 425 20.46 -14.10 -11.96
C GLY A 425 19.56 -12.88 -12.01
N HIS A 426 18.28 -13.05 -12.39
CA HIS A 426 17.38 -11.93 -12.65
C HIS A 426 16.94 -11.25 -11.33
N PRO A 427 17.13 -9.93 -11.18
CA PRO A 427 16.90 -9.23 -9.91
C PRO A 427 15.42 -9.18 -9.45
N GLY A 428 14.47 -9.52 -10.35
CA GLY A 428 13.04 -9.68 -10.07
C GLY A 428 12.57 -11.13 -9.88
N GLY A 429 13.51 -12.10 -9.81
CA GLY A 429 13.20 -13.52 -9.82
C GLY A 429 12.86 -14.05 -11.22
N GLU A 430 12.87 -15.38 -11.37
CA GLU A 430 12.62 -16.03 -12.67
C GLU A 430 11.24 -15.70 -13.24
N GLN A 431 10.23 -15.54 -12.38
CA GLN A 431 8.86 -15.28 -12.81
C GLN A 431 8.72 -13.96 -13.57
N SER A 432 9.56 -12.97 -13.27
CA SER A 432 9.54 -11.69 -13.98
C SER A 432 9.96 -11.81 -15.45
N ILE A 433 10.86 -12.75 -15.78
CA ILE A 433 11.22 -13.04 -17.18
C ILE A 433 10.15 -13.93 -17.81
N ARG A 434 9.64 -14.92 -17.06
CA ARG A 434 8.65 -15.89 -17.54
C ARG A 434 7.31 -15.26 -17.92
N ILE A 435 6.90 -14.19 -17.24
CA ILE A 435 5.68 -13.43 -17.58
C ILE A 435 5.79 -12.79 -18.98
N ALA A 436 7.00 -12.41 -19.40
CA ALA A 436 7.23 -11.80 -20.70
C ALA A 436 7.51 -12.83 -21.81
N ALA A 437 7.48 -14.13 -21.50
CA ALA A 437 7.80 -15.19 -22.44
C ALA A 437 6.79 -15.22 -23.60
N GLY A 438 7.29 -15.19 -24.83
CA GLY A 438 6.50 -15.10 -26.05
C GLY A 438 5.96 -13.71 -26.38
N GLU A 439 6.22 -12.69 -25.54
CA GLU A 439 5.71 -11.34 -25.70
C GLU A 439 6.82 -10.31 -26.03
N ASP A 440 6.40 -9.10 -26.40
CA ASP A 440 7.28 -7.95 -26.59
C ASP A 440 7.40 -7.14 -25.28
N ALA A 441 8.59 -7.17 -24.71
CA ALA A 441 8.96 -6.56 -23.44
C ALA A 441 9.78 -5.27 -23.62
N THR A 442 9.58 -4.58 -24.75
CA THR A 442 10.28 -3.32 -25.05
C THR A 442 9.90 -2.17 -24.10
N GLU A 443 8.67 -2.17 -23.56
CA GLU A 443 8.11 -1.06 -22.77
C GLU A 443 8.41 -1.12 -21.25
#